data_AF-A0AAU8FEE7-F1
#
_entry.id   AF-A0AAU8FEE7-F1
#
_cell.length_a   1.000
_cell.length_b   1.000
_cell.length_c   1.000
_cell.angle_alpha   90.00
_cell.angle_beta   90.00
_cell.angle_gamma   90.00
#
_symmetry.space_group_name_H-M   'P 1'
#
loop_
_entity.id
_entity.type
_entity.pdbx_description
1 polymer ?
#
loop_
_entity_poly.entity_id
_entity_poly.type
_entity_poly.pdbx_seq_one_letter_code
_entity_poly.pdbx_strand_id
1 'polypeptide(L)'
;MFKSLLLLLALIPLAGSSTQSVKIKIIAPKAWNDRKAILLTREKGFAAVVHSIRLGFDTTHLHMDADMLPDLYQFQVSQKKGALTFFFDPGTEIRLDTSNLAKSTVSRSKSNEEWRQYETLIQIPSDERLDACIAAEASARKRNLPDSVRYWVGRQAAEREKHWDEMAGFIAAHPKSYVSLYLLKVNWFALKGRGLFEKLDPSLASHRNYRFLKDRNRAVVRK
;
A
#
# COMPACT_ATOMS: atom_id res chain seq x y z
N MET A 1 -13.91 -55.02 -13.86
CA MET A 1 -14.63 -54.04 -13.01
C MET A 1 -13.86 -52.71 -12.95
N PHE A 2 -13.79 -51.96 -14.06
CA PHE A 2 -13.08 -50.66 -14.11
C PHE A 2 -13.82 -49.71 -15.05
N LYS A 3 -15.03 -49.29 -14.68
CA LYS A 3 -15.83 -48.35 -15.50
C LYS A 3 -16.45 -47.17 -14.73
N SER A 4 -16.09 -46.95 -13.47
CA SER A 4 -16.76 -45.94 -12.63
C SER A 4 -15.85 -44.86 -12.03
N LEU A 5 -14.60 -44.74 -12.47
CA LEU A 5 -13.62 -43.82 -11.87
C LEU A 5 -13.16 -42.70 -12.83
N LEU A 6 -14.08 -42.13 -13.61
CA LEU A 6 -13.77 -41.04 -14.56
C LEU A 6 -14.78 -39.89 -14.53
N LEU A 7 -15.60 -39.80 -13.48
CA LEU A 7 -16.66 -38.79 -13.33
C LEU A 7 -16.44 -37.83 -12.14
N LEU A 8 -15.26 -37.84 -11.50
CA LEU A 8 -14.96 -36.99 -10.34
C LEU A 8 -13.96 -35.84 -10.62
N LEU A 9 -13.63 -35.56 -11.90
CA LEU A 9 -12.63 -34.55 -12.28
C LEU A 9 -13.20 -33.30 -12.98
N ALA A 10 -14.52 -33.17 -13.07
CA ALA A 10 -15.17 -32.02 -13.73
C ALA A 10 -15.73 -30.95 -12.77
N LEU A 11 -15.35 -30.99 -11.49
CA LEU A 11 -15.59 -29.91 -10.52
C LEU A 11 -14.31 -29.13 -10.28
N ILE A 12 -13.69 -28.65 -11.36
CA ILE A 12 -12.78 -27.52 -11.25
C ILE A 12 -13.70 -26.31 -11.02
N PRO A 13 -13.64 -25.63 -9.87
CA PRO A 13 -14.27 -24.33 -9.78
C PRO A 13 -13.52 -23.46 -10.78
N LEU A 14 -14.15 -23.16 -11.91
CA LEU A 14 -13.86 -21.96 -12.67
C LEU A 14 -13.95 -20.84 -11.65
N ALA A 15 -12.78 -20.42 -11.14
CA ALA A 15 -12.65 -19.21 -10.35
C ALA A 15 -13.05 -18.09 -11.30
N GLY A 16 -14.34 -17.78 -11.31
CA GLY A 16 -14.86 -16.62 -12.00
C GLY A 16 -14.13 -15.44 -11.41
N SER A 17 -13.17 -14.90 -12.16
CA SER A 17 -12.65 -13.57 -11.98
C SER A 17 -13.84 -12.62 -12.15
N SER A 18 -14.54 -12.38 -11.05
CA SER A 18 -15.58 -11.38 -10.95
C SER A 18 -14.90 -10.03 -11.15
N THR A 19 -14.89 -9.54 -12.38
CA THR A 19 -14.60 -8.15 -12.71
C THR A 19 -15.70 -7.30 -12.05
N GLN A 20 -15.48 -6.87 -10.82
CA GLN A 20 -16.36 -5.89 -10.20
C GLN A 20 -16.09 -4.54 -10.85
N SER A 21 -17.11 -3.92 -11.44
CA SER A 21 -17.03 -2.53 -11.84
C SER A 21 -16.96 -1.63 -10.59
N VAL A 22 -15.77 -1.36 -10.07
CA VAL A 22 -15.61 -0.49 -8.91
C VAL A 22 -15.70 0.97 -9.34
N LYS A 23 -16.80 1.62 -8.97
CA LYS A 23 -17.04 3.03 -9.29
C LYS A 23 -16.15 3.92 -8.40
N ILE A 24 -15.21 4.65 -9.00
CA ILE A 24 -14.68 5.87 -8.38
C ILE A 24 -15.54 7.04 -8.82
N LYS A 25 -15.81 7.94 -7.88
CA LYS A 25 -16.25 9.29 -8.21
C LYS A 25 -15.06 10.25 -8.09
N ILE A 26 -14.47 10.59 -9.23
CA ILE A 26 -13.43 11.63 -9.32
C ILE A 26 -14.12 12.94 -9.71
N ILE A 27 -14.31 13.82 -8.75
CA ILE A 27 -14.89 15.15 -8.98
C ILE A 27 -13.75 16.08 -9.37
N ALA A 28 -13.62 16.34 -10.68
CA ALA A 28 -12.59 17.20 -11.24
C ALA A 28 -13.17 18.61 -11.56
N PRO A 29 -12.52 19.70 -11.13
CA PRO A 29 -12.91 21.06 -11.52
C PRO A 29 -12.80 21.29 -13.03
N LYS A 30 -13.55 22.26 -13.61
CA LYS A 30 -13.54 22.58 -15.06
C LYS A 30 -12.14 22.69 -15.65
N ALA A 31 -11.20 23.25 -14.89
CA ALA A 31 -9.81 23.46 -15.29
C ALA A 31 -9.03 22.16 -15.57
N TRP A 32 -9.57 21.00 -15.20
CA TRP A 32 -8.92 19.69 -15.32
C TRP A 32 -9.54 18.81 -16.41
N ASN A 33 -10.53 19.34 -17.15
CA ASN A 33 -11.14 18.64 -18.26
C ASN A 33 -10.08 18.25 -19.31
N ASP A 34 -10.21 17.03 -19.85
CA ASP A 34 -9.31 16.43 -20.86
C ASP A 34 -7.86 16.19 -20.41
N ARG A 35 -7.54 16.38 -19.13
CA ARG A 35 -6.21 16.06 -18.61
C ARG A 35 -6.02 14.55 -18.53
N LYS A 36 -4.85 14.10 -18.99
CA LYS A 36 -4.39 12.73 -18.78
C LYS A 36 -3.94 12.57 -17.34
N ALA A 37 -4.43 11.53 -16.70
CA ALA A 37 -4.07 11.12 -15.36
C ALA A 37 -3.65 9.66 -15.35
N ILE A 38 -2.86 9.30 -14.35
CA ILE A 38 -2.32 7.96 -14.17
C ILE A 38 -2.61 7.53 -12.74
N LEU A 39 -3.17 6.35 -12.60
CA LEU A 39 -3.37 5.68 -11.31
C LEU A 39 -2.44 4.47 -11.25
N LEU A 40 -1.63 4.40 -10.20
CA LEU A 40 -0.52 3.44 -10.05
C LEU A 40 -0.64 2.71 -8.72
N THR A 41 -0.61 1.38 -8.68
CA THR A 41 -0.42 0.67 -7.39
C THR A 41 0.97 0.96 -6.83
N ARG A 42 1.07 1.21 -5.52
CA ARG A 42 2.35 1.48 -4.87
C ARG A 42 3.04 0.18 -4.43
N GLU A 43 3.57 -0.58 -5.39
CA GLU A 43 4.32 -1.81 -5.10
C GLU A 43 5.83 -1.59 -5.08
N LYS A 44 6.54 -2.08 -4.04
CA LYS A 44 8.01 -2.14 -4.04
C LYS A 44 8.45 -3.38 -4.85
N GLY A 45 9.05 -3.16 -6.03
CA GLY A 45 9.82 -4.19 -6.74
C GLY A 45 9.09 -5.10 -7.75
N PHE A 46 8.28 -4.52 -8.65
CA PHE A 46 7.69 -5.07 -9.91
C PHE A 46 6.15 -5.14 -9.98
N ALA A 47 5.65 -4.91 -11.21
CA ALA A 47 4.26 -4.89 -11.70
C ALA A 47 3.33 -3.86 -11.02
N ALA A 48 3.69 -2.57 -11.06
CA ALA A 48 2.72 -1.52 -10.78
C ALA A 48 1.58 -1.61 -11.81
N VAL A 49 0.35 -1.80 -11.35
CA VAL A 49 -0.82 -1.72 -12.23
C VAL A 49 -1.03 -0.25 -12.57
N VAL A 50 -1.01 0.06 -13.87
CA VAL A 50 -1.11 1.42 -14.40
C VAL A 50 -2.46 1.56 -15.11
N HIS A 51 -3.30 2.46 -14.61
CA HIS A 51 -4.51 2.87 -15.33
C HIS A 51 -4.32 4.28 -15.90
N SER A 52 -4.43 4.40 -17.23
CA SER A 52 -4.51 5.70 -17.89
C SER A 52 -5.95 6.19 -17.86
N ILE A 53 -6.15 7.38 -17.31
CA ILE A 53 -7.47 7.96 -17.06
C ILE A 53 -7.54 9.29 -17.80
N ARG A 54 -8.59 9.51 -18.58
CA ARG A 54 -8.92 10.83 -19.11
C ARG A 54 -9.94 11.46 -18.18
N LEU A 55 -9.57 12.58 -17.56
CA LEU A 55 -10.44 13.26 -16.60
C LEU A 55 -11.57 14.01 -17.32
N GLY A 56 -12.80 13.61 -17.02
CA GLY A 56 -14.02 14.33 -17.42
C GLY A 56 -14.49 15.30 -16.34
N PHE A 57 -15.56 16.04 -16.65
CA PHE A 57 -16.09 17.12 -15.80
C PHE A 57 -16.97 16.64 -14.62
N ASP A 58 -17.31 15.35 -14.53
CA ASP A 58 -18.25 14.81 -13.52
C ASP A 58 -17.68 13.61 -12.77
N THR A 59 -17.64 12.46 -13.43
CA THR A 59 -17.35 11.16 -12.83
C THR A 59 -16.53 10.33 -13.80
N THR A 60 -15.45 9.72 -13.31
CA THR A 60 -14.65 8.77 -14.10
C THR A 60 -14.84 7.37 -13.54
N HIS A 61 -15.46 6.49 -14.34
CA HIS A 61 -15.63 5.08 -13.98
C HIS A 61 -14.38 4.29 -14.36
N LEU A 62 -13.89 3.48 -13.43
CA LEU A 62 -12.74 2.59 -13.66
C LEU A 62 -13.20 1.16 -13.50
N HIS A 63 -12.87 0.33 -14.47
CA HIS A 63 -13.05 -1.11 -14.35
C HIS A 63 -11.76 -1.70 -13.80
N MET A 64 -11.86 -2.36 -12.65
CA MET A 64 -10.74 -2.94 -11.94
C MET A 64 -11.12 -4.31 -11.43
N ASP A 65 -10.18 -5.24 -11.39
CA ASP A 65 -10.43 -6.53 -10.79
C ASP A 65 -10.62 -6.39 -9.28
N ALA A 66 -11.61 -7.11 -8.74
CA ALA A 66 -11.98 -7.03 -7.34
C ALA A 66 -10.84 -7.47 -6.40
N ASP A 67 -9.88 -8.25 -6.91
CA ASP A 67 -8.71 -8.70 -6.16
C ASP A 67 -7.60 -7.64 -6.07
N MET A 68 -7.73 -6.52 -6.78
CA MET A 68 -6.82 -5.38 -6.73
C MET A 68 -7.19 -4.33 -5.67
N LEU A 69 -8.26 -4.58 -4.93
CA LEU A 69 -8.83 -3.66 -3.97
C LEU A 69 -9.25 -4.40 -2.70
N PRO A 70 -9.12 -3.79 -1.51
CA PRO A 70 -8.41 -2.53 -1.27
C PRO A 70 -6.88 -2.62 -1.33
N ASP A 71 -6.25 -1.65 -1.98
CA ASP A 71 -4.78 -1.52 -2.01
C ASP A 71 -4.36 -0.05 -2.05
N LEU A 72 -3.07 0.23 -1.84
CA LEU A 72 -2.52 1.58 -1.87
C LEU A 72 -2.18 2.01 -3.31
N TYR A 73 -2.75 3.13 -3.73
CA TYR A 73 -2.53 3.73 -5.05
C TYR A 73 -1.95 5.12 -4.96
N GLN A 74 -1.28 5.52 -6.03
CA GLN A 74 -0.80 6.86 -6.29
C GLN A 74 -1.46 7.37 -7.56
N PHE A 75 -2.12 8.52 -7.47
CA PHE A 75 -2.77 9.21 -8.57
C PHE A 75 -1.97 10.46 -8.95
N GLN A 76 -1.70 10.58 -10.25
CA GLN A 76 -0.90 11.65 -10.84
C GLN A 76 -1.67 12.27 -12.01
N VAL A 77 -1.55 13.58 -12.17
CA VAL A 77 -2.17 14.30 -13.29
C VAL A 77 -1.09 15.04 -14.07
N SER A 78 -1.12 14.92 -15.39
CA SER A 78 -0.13 15.55 -16.26
C SER A 78 -0.09 17.06 -16.07
N GLN A 79 1.14 17.60 -15.93
CA GLN A 79 1.42 19.03 -15.73
C GLN A 79 0.79 19.62 -14.45
N LYS A 80 0.53 18.79 -13.44
CA LYS A 80 0.08 19.24 -12.11
C LYS A 80 1.10 18.89 -11.04
N LYS A 81 1.17 19.74 -10.02
CA LYS A 81 2.08 19.58 -8.90
C LYS A 81 1.56 18.49 -7.96
N GLY A 82 2.46 17.63 -7.51
CA GLY A 82 2.21 16.61 -6.50
C GLY A 82 1.59 15.32 -7.05
N ALA A 83 1.42 14.36 -6.14
CA ALA A 83 0.73 13.10 -6.37
C ALA A 83 -0.17 12.81 -5.17
N LEU A 84 -1.37 12.30 -5.41
CA LEU A 84 -2.28 11.87 -4.36
C LEU A 84 -2.01 10.41 -4.04
N THR A 85 -1.61 10.09 -2.81
CA THR A 85 -1.47 8.71 -2.34
C THR A 85 -2.67 8.37 -1.46
N PHE A 86 -3.34 7.26 -1.74
CA PHE A 86 -4.57 6.88 -1.04
C PHE A 86 -4.84 5.37 -1.15
N PHE A 87 -5.53 4.81 -0.16
CA PHE A 87 -6.09 3.47 -0.30
C PHE A 87 -7.32 3.51 -1.19
N PHE A 88 -7.38 2.63 -2.15
CA PHE A 88 -8.52 2.54 -3.02
C PHE A 88 -9.49 1.47 -2.49
N ASP A 89 -10.50 1.92 -1.74
CA ASP A 89 -11.63 1.10 -1.32
C ASP A 89 -12.79 1.16 -2.34
N PRO A 90 -13.60 0.11 -2.47
CA PRO A 90 -14.87 0.20 -3.19
C PRO A 90 -15.76 1.34 -2.66
N GLY A 91 -16.19 2.24 -3.56
CA GLY A 91 -17.04 3.39 -3.20
C GLY A 91 -16.29 4.67 -2.81
N THR A 92 -14.96 4.68 -2.93
CA THR A 92 -14.12 5.86 -2.68
C THR A 92 -14.52 7.05 -3.55
N GLU A 93 -14.65 8.22 -2.94
CA GLU A 93 -14.85 9.51 -3.62
C GLU A 93 -13.62 10.40 -3.45
N ILE A 94 -13.10 10.90 -4.58
CA ILE A 94 -11.90 11.75 -4.65
C ILE A 94 -12.31 13.12 -5.17
N ARG A 95 -12.01 14.17 -4.40
CA ARG A 95 -12.20 15.57 -4.78
C ARG A 95 -10.85 16.21 -5.04
N LEU A 96 -10.63 16.60 -6.29
CA LEU A 96 -9.31 17.03 -6.75
C LEU A 96 -9.04 18.51 -6.42
N ASP A 97 -7.91 18.78 -5.77
CA ASP A 97 -7.43 20.14 -5.50
C ASP A 97 -6.68 20.68 -6.71
N THR A 98 -7.11 21.83 -7.25
CA THR A 98 -6.57 22.40 -8.49
C THR A 98 -5.15 22.95 -8.36
N SER A 99 -4.74 23.31 -7.16
CA SER A 99 -3.47 23.95 -6.83
C SER A 99 -2.36 22.94 -6.57
N ASN A 100 -2.69 21.84 -5.86
CA ASN A 100 -1.77 20.77 -5.55
C ASN A 100 -2.53 19.46 -5.38
N LEU A 101 -2.25 18.50 -6.26
CA LEU A 101 -2.93 17.21 -6.28
C LEU A 101 -2.80 16.46 -4.95
N ALA A 102 -1.67 16.62 -4.25
CA ALA A 102 -1.44 15.98 -2.95
C ALA A 102 -2.40 16.45 -1.84
N LYS A 103 -3.06 17.60 -2.03
CA LYS A 103 -4.05 18.15 -1.09
C LYS A 103 -5.49 17.71 -1.40
N SER A 104 -5.68 16.88 -2.42
CA SER A 104 -6.99 16.36 -2.79
C SER A 104 -7.61 15.56 -1.64
N THR A 105 -8.94 15.67 -1.50
CA THR A 105 -9.66 15.00 -0.42
C THR A 105 -10.13 13.62 -0.87
N VAL A 106 -9.81 12.60 -0.10
CA VAL A 106 -10.34 11.24 -0.27
C VAL A 106 -11.34 10.96 0.84
N SER A 107 -12.49 10.42 0.46
CA SER A 107 -13.63 10.19 1.36
C SER A 107 -14.28 8.84 1.06
N ARG A 108 -15.11 8.36 2.00
CA ARG A 108 -15.81 7.06 1.91
C ARG A 108 -14.85 5.87 1.83
N SER A 109 -13.76 5.93 2.60
CA SER A 109 -12.77 4.88 2.67
C SER A 109 -12.22 4.78 4.10
N LYS A 110 -12.49 3.65 4.74
CA LYS A 110 -11.97 3.34 6.07
C LYS A 110 -10.46 3.12 6.02
N SER A 111 -9.96 2.49 4.96
CA SER A 111 -8.53 2.24 4.78
C SER A 111 -7.73 3.54 4.68
N ASN A 112 -8.30 4.63 4.16
CA ASN A 112 -7.64 5.94 4.16
C ASN A 112 -7.54 6.58 5.55
N GLU A 113 -8.55 6.40 6.41
CA GLU A 113 -8.51 6.88 7.79
C GLU A 113 -7.41 6.15 8.58
N GLU A 114 -7.37 4.83 8.47
CA GLU A 114 -6.32 3.99 9.08
C GLU A 114 -4.94 4.30 8.50
N TRP A 115 -4.83 4.53 7.19
CA TRP A 115 -3.57 4.92 6.54
C TRP A 115 -3.05 6.25 7.07
N ARG A 116 -3.93 7.26 7.19
CA ARG A 116 -3.56 8.56 7.76
C ARG A 116 -3.12 8.43 9.21
N GLN A 117 -3.79 7.57 9.98
CA GLN A 117 -3.40 7.29 11.36
C GLN A 117 -2.00 6.67 11.43
N TYR A 118 -1.73 5.65 10.60
CA TYR A 118 -0.39 5.06 10.48
C TYR A 118 0.67 6.09 10.06
N GLU A 119 0.39 6.91 9.04
CA GLU A 119 1.30 7.95 8.58
C GLU A 119 1.63 8.95 9.68
N THR A 120 0.60 9.48 10.34
CA THR A 120 0.74 10.54 11.34
C THR A 120 1.43 10.05 12.61
N LEU A 121 1.11 8.83 13.05
CA LEU A 121 1.61 8.33 14.33
C LEU A 121 2.95 7.60 14.22
N ILE A 122 3.26 7.02 13.06
CA ILE A 122 4.41 6.10 12.91
C ILE A 122 5.32 6.55 11.78
N GLN A 123 4.80 6.70 10.56
CA GLN A 123 5.66 6.91 9.40
C GLN A 123 6.34 8.28 9.43
N ILE A 124 5.59 9.37 9.53
CA ILE A 124 6.12 10.74 9.49
C ILE A 124 7.11 10.98 10.65
N PRO A 125 6.79 10.65 11.91
CA PRO A 125 7.75 10.83 13.00
C PRO A 125 9.01 9.99 12.83
N SER A 126 8.92 8.81 12.21
CA SER A 126 10.07 7.98 11.92
C SER A 126 10.95 8.59 10.82
N ASP A 127 10.33 9.05 9.73
CA ASP A 127 11.01 9.69 8.60
C ASP A 127 11.75 10.95 9.10
N GLU A 128 11.10 11.79 9.92
CA GLU A 128 11.72 12.98 10.53
C GLU A 128 12.94 12.65 11.40
N ARG A 129 12.88 11.58 12.21
CA ARG A 129 14.02 11.14 13.03
C ARG A 129 15.18 10.64 12.18
N LEU A 130 14.88 9.91 11.10
CA LEU A 130 15.89 9.40 10.19
C LEU A 130 16.57 10.55 9.42
N ASP A 131 15.80 11.51 8.93
CA ASP A 131 16.30 12.70 8.25
C ASP A 131 17.17 13.54 9.19
N ALA A 132 16.78 13.69 10.46
CA ALA A 132 17.58 14.36 11.47
C ALA A 132 18.93 13.63 11.70
N CYS A 133 18.94 12.30 11.70
CA CYS A 133 20.18 11.52 11.80
C CYS A 133 21.10 11.76 10.60
N ILE A 134 20.55 11.75 9.38
CA ILE A 134 21.31 11.98 8.14
C ILE A 134 21.88 13.41 8.12
N ALA A 135 21.08 14.40 8.54
CA ALA A 135 21.52 15.79 8.63
C ALA A 135 22.63 15.98 9.68
N ALA A 136 22.53 15.32 10.82
CA ALA A 136 23.54 15.35 11.87
C ALA A 136 24.87 14.72 11.41
N GLU A 137 24.80 13.57 10.72
CA GLU A 137 25.97 12.94 10.08
C GLU A 137 26.64 13.88 9.06
N ALA A 138 25.84 14.46 8.16
CA ALA A 138 26.36 15.39 7.15
C ALA A 138 27.01 16.64 7.80
N SER A 139 26.43 17.14 8.89
CA SER A 139 26.98 18.27 9.65
C SER A 139 28.30 17.92 10.34
N ALA A 140 28.39 16.72 10.96
CA ALA A 140 29.61 16.25 11.61
C ALA A 140 30.77 16.13 10.61
N ARG A 141 30.51 15.53 9.44
CA ARG A 141 31.48 15.43 8.34
C ARG A 141 31.95 16.80 7.86
N LYS A 142 31.03 17.75 7.67
CA LYS A 142 31.38 19.13 7.24
C LYS A 142 32.26 19.87 8.25
N ARG A 143 32.10 19.56 9.54
CA ARG A 143 32.86 20.20 10.64
C ARG A 143 34.17 19.47 10.97
N ASN A 144 34.53 18.43 10.20
CA ASN A 144 35.66 17.55 10.50
C ASN A 144 35.65 17.03 11.95
N LEU A 145 34.46 16.84 12.52
CA LEU A 145 34.34 16.22 13.83
C LEU A 145 34.77 14.76 13.71
N PRO A 146 35.45 14.18 14.71
CA PRO A 146 35.72 12.76 14.73
C PRO A 146 34.39 11.98 14.74
N ASP A 147 33.94 11.54 13.58
CA ASP A 147 32.71 10.79 13.42
C ASP A 147 33.02 9.38 12.94
N SER A 148 32.57 8.38 13.69
CA SER A 148 32.77 6.99 13.28
C SER A 148 31.63 6.55 12.37
N VAL A 149 31.96 6.02 11.19
CA VAL A 149 30.98 5.44 10.27
C VAL A 149 30.09 4.40 10.99
N ARG A 150 30.69 3.62 11.91
CA ARG A 150 29.96 2.64 12.73
C ARG A 150 28.89 3.27 13.63
N TYR A 151 29.17 4.43 14.23
CA TYR A 151 28.20 5.13 15.07
C TYR A 151 26.96 5.55 14.27
N TRP A 152 27.15 6.19 13.11
CA TRP A 152 26.02 6.64 12.30
C TRP A 152 25.21 5.50 11.70
N VAL A 153 25.90 4.45 11.23
CA VAL A 153 25.23 3.21 10.78
C VAL A 153 24.41 2.59 11.91
N GLY A 154 24.96 2.52 13.13
CA GLY A 154 24.26 2.02 14.30
C GLY A 154 23.04 2.87 14.69
N ARG A 155 23.17 4.21 14.67
CA ARG A 155 22.06 5.14 14.92
C ARG A 155 20.92 4.96 13.92
N GLN A 156 21.23 4.96 12.63
CA GLN A 156 20.21 4.77 11.60
C GLN A 156 19.59 3.36 11.66
N ALA A 157 20.36 2.33 12.03
CA ALA A 157 19.83 0.98 12.22
C ALA A 157 18.86 0.92 13.41
N ALA A 158 19.17 1.57 14.53
CA ALA A 158 18.29 1.66 15.69
C ALA A 158 16.97 2.38 15.37
N GLU A 159 17.01 3.49 14.62
CA GLU A 159 15.78 4.17 14.18
C GLU A 159 14.94 3.30 13.23
N ARG A 160 15.57 2.55 12.32
CA ARG A 160 14.85 1.60 11.46
C ARG A 160 14.22 0.45 12.24
N GLU A 161 14.90 -0.10 13.24
CA GLU A 161 14.35 -1.17 14.08
C GLU A 161 13.14 -0.66 14.88
N LYS A 162 13.24 0.55 15.46
CA LYS A 162 12.13 1.20 16.15
C LYS A 162 10.93 1.40 15.24
N HIS A 163 11.14 1.84 14.01
CA HIS A 163 10.06 1.94 13.02
C HIS A 163 9.39 0.59 12.74
N TRP A 164 10.17 -0.48 12.61
CA TRP A 164 9.62 -1.82 12.41
C TRP A 164 8.86 -2.35 13.63
N ASP A 165 9.30 -2.00 14.84
CA ASP A 165 8.58 -2.31 16.10
C ASP A 165 7.23 -1.59 16.16
N GLU A 166 7.20 -0.29 15.89
CA GLU A 166 5.98 0.52 15.87
C GLU A 166 5.00 0.01 14.79
N MET A 167 5.51 -0.30 13.59
CA MET A 167 4.71 -0.88 12.50
C MET A 167 4.16 -2.27 12.86
N ALA A 168 4.98 -3.13 13.47
CA ALA A 168 4.54 -4.45 13.93
C ALA A 168 3.43 -4.33 14.99
N GLY A 169 3.56 -3.37 15.91
CA GLY A 169 2.53 -3.03 16.88
C GLY A 169 1.22 -2.59 16.22
N PHE A 170 1.29 -1.71 15.22
CA PHE A 170 0.12 -1.28 14.44
C PHE A 170 -0.58 -2.45 13.76
N ILE A 171 0.17 -3.33 13.08
CA ILE A 171 -0.36 -4.51 12.39
C ILE A 171 -1.07 -5.43 13.37
N ALA A 172 -0.47 -5.70 14.54
CA ALA A 172 -1.05 -6.57 15.56
C ALA A 172 -2.34 -5.98 16.17
N ALA A 173 -2.42 -4.66 16.29
CA ALA A 173 -3.61 -3.97 16.81
C ALA A 173 -4.77 -3.91 15.78
N HIS A 174 -4.47 -4.02 14.49
CA HIS A 174 -5.46 -3.91 13.41
C HIS A 174 -5.45 -5.14 12.49
N PRO A 175 -5.84 -6.33 13.00
CA PRO A 175 -5.70 -7.59 12.27
C PRO A 175 -6.62 -7.72 11.04
N LYS A 176 -7.73 -6.96 11.01
CA LYS A 176 -8.71 -6.91 9.90
C LYS A 176 -8.43 -5.81 8.88
N SER A 177 -7.32 -5.09 9.02
CA SER A 177 -7.02 -3.91 8.21
C SER A 177 -6.34 -4.27 6.89
N TYR A 178 -6.83 -3.69 5.79
CA TYR A 178 -6.12 -3.73 4.50
C TYR A 178 -4.82 -2.93 4.52
N VAL A 179 -4.73 -1.92 5.40
CA VAL A 179 -3.48 -1.19 5.66
C VAL A 179 -2.44 -2.12 6.29
N SER A 180 -2.82 -2.85 7.34
CA SER A 180 -1.95 -3.86 7.97
C SER A 180 -1.50 -4.92 6.96
N LEU A 181 -2.42 -5.39 6.12
CA LEU A 181 -2.12 -6.37 5.08
C LEU A 181 -1.10 -5.84 4.06
N TYR A 182 -1.29 -4.61 3.58
CA TYR A 182 -0.37 -3.94 2.68
C TYR A 182 1.00 -3.71 3.32
N LEU A 183 1.04 -3.18 4.55
CA LEU A 183 2.27 -2.92 5.30
C LEU A 183 3.11 -4.19 5.51
N LEU A 184 2.46 -5.29 5.88
CA LEU A 184 3.12 -6.57 6.02
C LEU A 184 3.66 -7.09 4.68
N LYS A 185 2.89 -6.96 3.59
CA LYS A 185 3.34 -7.36 2.25
C LYS A 185 4.58 -6.59 1.81
N VAL A 186 4.56 -5.26 1.89
CA VAL A 186 5.67 -4.44 1.37
C VAL A 186 6.91 -4.44 2.27
N ASN A 187 6.78 -4.83 3.54
CA ASN A 187 7.89 -4.95 4.49
C ASN A 187 8.14 -6.40 4.93
N TRP A 188 7.71 -7.38 4.14
CA TRP A 188 7.79 -8.80 4.49
C TRP A 188 9.18 -9.23 4.96
N PHE A 189 10.25 -8.80 4.29
CA PHE A 189 11.61 -9.22 4.64
C PHE A 189 12.06 -8.73 6.02
N ALA A 190 11.63 -7.54 6.44
CA ALA A 190 11.92 -7.00 7.77
C ALA A 190 11.05 -7.64 8.85
N LEU A 191 9.84 -8.10 8.50
CA LEU A 191 8.82 -8.51 9.46
C LEU A 191 8.55 -10.02 9.53
N LYS A 192 9.05 -10.84 8.59
CA LYS A 192 8.74 -12.28 8.46
C LYS A 192 8.98 -13.13 9.72
N GLY A 193 9.89 -12.71 10.60
CA GLY A 193 10.21 -13.43 11.85
C GLY A 193 9.35 -13.03 13.05
N ARG A 194 8.42 -12.08 12.89
CA ARG A 194 7.67 -11.48 13.99
C ARG A 194 6.27 -12.09 14.22
N GLY A 195 5.95 -13.20 13.53
CA GLY A 195 4.67 -13.91 13.67
C GLY A 195 3.45 -13.04 13.36
N LEU A 196 3.60 -12.06 12.46
CA LEU A 196 2.54 -11.09 12.16
C LEU A 196 1.49 -11.62 11.18
N PHE A 197 1.86 -12.58 10.32
CA PHE A 197 0.91 -13.15 9.36
C PHE A 197 -0.20 -13.93 10.08
N GLU A 198 0.15 -14.69 11.11
CA GLU A 198 -0.76 -15.48 11.94
C GLU A 198 -1.75 -14.60 12.72
N LYS A 199 -1.40 -13.33 12.96
CA LYS A 199 -2.26 -12.36 13.63
C LYS A 199 -3.28 -11.73 12.68
N LEU A 200 -3.05 -11.80 11.36
CA LEU A 200 -4.01 -11.25 10.39
C LEU A 200 -5.31 -12.06 10.39
N ASP A 201 -6.42 -11.35 10.29
CA ASP A 201 -7.74 -11.97 10.33
C ASP A 201 -8.03 -12.76 9.03
N PRO A 202 -8.56 -13.99 9.12
CA PRO A 202 -8.90 -14.82 7.96
C PRO A 202 -9.92 -14.21 6.99
N SER A 203 -10.71 -13.20 7.41
CA SER A 203 -11.60 -12.48 6.50
C SER A 203 -10.88 -11.80 5.34
N LEU A 204 -9.57 -11.56 5.47
CA LEU A 204 -8.71 -11.02 4.41
C LEU A 204 -8.27 -12.07 3.37
N ALA A 205 -8.61 -13.35 3.54
CA ALA A 205 -8.06 -14.46 2.77
C ALA A 205 -8.37 -14.44 1.26
N SER A 206 -9.44 -13.75 0.85
CA SER A 206 -9.77 -13.55 -0.56
C SER A 206 -8.80 -12.56 -1.25
N HIS A 207 -8.19 -11.64 -0.49
CA HIS A 207 -7.36 -10.59 -1.04
C HIS A 207 -6.02 -11.15 -1.57
N ARG A 208 -5.54 -10.62 -2.71
CA ARG A 208 -4.30 -11.09 -3.35
C ARG A 208 -3.08 -11.01 -2.44
N ASN A 209 -2.96 -9.92 -1.65
CA ASN A 209 -1.83 -9.72 -0.75
C ASN A 209 -1.82 -10.75 0.39
N TYR A 210 -2.99 -11.22 0.84
CA TYR A 210 -3.07 -12.28 1.85
C TYR A 210 -2.60 -13.61 1.28
N ARG A 211 -3.06 -13.97 0.08
CA ARG A 211 -2.63 -15.19 -0.63
C ARG A 211 -1.11 -15.18 -0.86
N PHE A 212 -0.56 -14.06 -1.31
CA PHE A 212 0.89 -13.86 -1.46
C PHE A 212 1.64 -14.08 -0.15
N LEU A 213 1.19 -13.45 0.94
CA LEU A 213 1.82 -13.59 2.26
C LEU A 213 1.72 -15.01 2.80
N LYS A 214 0.59 -15.69 2.60
CA LYS A 214 0.40 -17.09 2.98
C LYS A 214 1.43 -18.01 2.33
N ASP A 215 1.66 -17.84 1.03
CA ASP A 215 2.64 -18.65 0.30
C ASP A 215 4.07 -18.33 0.72
N ARG A 216 4.39 -17.05 0.96
CA ARG A 216 5.69 -16.64 1.52
C ARG A 216 5.92 -17.19 2.92
N ASN A 217 4.90 -17.18 3.77
CA ASN A 217 5.00 -17.68 5.15
C ASN A 217 5.24 -19.19 5.19
N ARG A 218 4.55 -19.95 4.32
CA ARG A 218 4.81 -21.40 4.15
C ARG A 218 6.27 -21.71 3.82
N ALA A 219 6.91 -20.87 3.00
CA ALA A 219 8.33 -21.05 2.65
C ALA A 219 9.27 -20.72 3.83
N VAL A 220 8.85 -19.91 4.80
CA VAL A 220 9.61 -19.63 6.03
C VAL A 220 9.45 -20.77 7.03
N VAL A 221 8.23 -21.25 7.27
CA VAL A 221 7.94 -22.33 8.23
C VAL A 221 8.55 -23.69 7.84
N ARG A 222 8.85 -23.89 6.55
CA ARG A 222 9.49 -25.12 6.05
C ARG A 222 11.02 -25.14 6.21
N LYS A 223 11.63 -24.05 6.64
CA LYS A 223 13.08 -23.95 6.91
C LYS A 223 13.34 -24.06 8.40
#